data_AF-A0AAW2KKQ5-F1
#
_entry.id   AF-A0AAW2KKQ5-F1
#
_cell.length_a   1.000
_cell.length_b   1.000
_cell.length_c   1.000
_cell.angle_alpha   90.00
_cell.angle_beta   90.00
_cell.angle_gamma   90.00
#
_symmetry.space_group_name_H-M   'P 1'
#
loop_
_entity.id
_entity.type
_entity.pdbx_description
1 polymer ?
#
loop_
_entity_poly.entity_id
_entity_poly.type
_entity_poly.pdbx_seq_one_letter_code
_entity_poly.pdbx_strand_id
1 'polypeptide(L)' 'MAEFMGVPFSADEVRLGGVEEIAKLCSIEKLKSLKVNKEGNRKGIIKNSSFYRKGEVGDWNNHLSPSMADRIDKLLEES' A
#
# COMPACT_ATOMS: atom_id res chain seq x y z
N MET A 1 -14.77 0.20 -3.21
CA MET A 1 -14.46 1.26 -2.21
C MET A 1 -15.30 2.51 -2.42
N ALA A 2 -15.22 3.19 -3.56
CA ALA A 2 -15.96 4.43 -3.82
C ALA A 2 -17.49 4.29 -3.62
N GLU A 3 -18.09 3.23 -4.18
CA GLU A 3 -19.50 2.90 -3.96
C GLU A 3 -19.84 2.64 -2.48
N PHE A 4 -19.01 1.84 -1.78
CA PHE A 4 -19.17 1.57 -0.35
C PHE A 4 -19.11 2.85 0.50
N MET A 5 -18.32 3.84 0.07
CA MET A 5 -18.22 5.15 0.72
C MET A 5 -19.39 6.10 0.36
N GLY A 6 -20.35 5.67 -0.46
CA GLY A 6 -21.48 6.48 -0.92
C GLY A 6 -21.11 7.51 -2.00
N VAL A 7 -19.95 7.36 -2.63
CA VAL A 7 -19.44 8.24 -3.71
C VAL A 7 -19.05 7.40 -4.93
N PRO A 8 -19.99 6.69 -5.57
CA PRO A 8 -19.69 5.86 -6.73
C PRO A 8 -19.21 6.72 -7.91
N PHE A 9 -18.34 6.14 -8.74
CA PHE A 9 -17.95 6.75 -10.01
C PHE A 9 -19.12 6.76 -10.97
N SER A 10 -19.27 7.86 -11.70
CA SER A 10 -20.15 7.95 -12.86
C SER A 10 -19.60 7.15 -14.05
N ALA A 11 -20.49 6.80 -14.98
CA ALA A 11 -20.08 6.09 -16.21
C ALA A 11 -19.06 6.90 -17.03
N ASP A 12 -19.18 8.23 -17.04
CA ASP A 12 -18.22 9.10 -17.73
C ASP A 12 -16.86 9.13 -17.04
N GLU A 13 -16.80 9.18 -15.71
CA GLU A 13 -15.52 9.10 -14.97
C GLU A 13 -14.81 7.78 -15.25
N VAL A 14 -15.54 6.67 -15.29
CA VAL A 14 -14.97 5.36 -15.66
C VAL A 14 -14.49 5.38 -17.11
N ARG A 15 -15.31 5.87 -18.04
CA ARG A 15 -14.97 5.95 -19.48
C ARG A 15 -13.73 6.82 -19.74
N LEU A 16 -13.54 7.87 -18.95
CA LEU A 16 -12.38 8.76 -19.02
C LEU A 16 -11.15 8.21 -18.29
N GLY A 17 -11.24 7.02 -17.68
CA GLY A 17 -10.12 6.36 -17.00
C GLY A 17 -9.82 6.91 -15.60
N GLY A 18 -10.79 7.54 -14.94
CA GLY A 18 -10.61 8.16 -13.63
C GLY A 18 -10.24 7.14 -12.55
N VAL A 19 -10.70 5.90 -12.66
CA VAL A 19 -10.36 4.82 -11.71
C VAL A 19 -8.87 4.49 -11.81
N GLU A 20 -8.35 4.32 -13.03
CA GLU A 20 -6.95 4.02 -13.30
C GLU A 20 -6.05 5.20 -12.92
N GLU A 21 -6.48 6.44 -13.15
CA GLU A 21 -5.75 7.63 -12.75
C GLU A 21 -5.62 7.72 -11.22
N ILE A 22 -6.72 7.50 -10.48
CA ILE A 22 -6.69 7.48 -9.01
C ILE A 22 -5.80 6.34 -8.50
N ALA A 23 -5.93 5.13 -9.07
CA ALA A 23 -5.08 4.00 -8.70
C ALA A 23 -3.60 4.31 -8.93
N LYS A 24 -3.26 4.96 -10.05
CA LYS A 24 -1.90 5.41 -10.36
C LYS A 24 -1.41 6.51 -9.41
N LEU A 25 -2.26 7.46 -9.03
CA LEU A 25 -1.92 8.51 -8.07
C LEU A 25 -1.66 7.93 -6.68
N CYS A 26 -2.42 6.92 -6.28
CA CYS A 26 -2.30 6.22 -5.01
C CYS A 26 -1.31 5.06 -5.01
N SER A 27 -0.66 4.77 -6.15
CA SER A 27 0.28 3.64 -6.26
C SER A 27 1.50 3.85 -5.37
N ILE A 28 2.08 2.75 -4.88
CA ILE A 28 3.27 2.80 -4.03
C ILE A 28 4.42 3.47 -4.78
N GLU A 29 4.61 3.16 -6.06
CA GLU A 29 5.64 3.74 -6.90
C GLU A 29 5.47 5.26 -6.98
N LYS A 30 4.25 5.74 -7.26
CA LYS A 30 3.95 7.16 -7.36
C LYS A 30 4.19 7.85 -6.01
N LEU A 31 3.58 7.36 -4.94
CA LEU A 31 3.70 7.97 -3.62
C LEU A 31 5.14 7.97 -3.09
N LYS A 32 5.88 6.87 -3.27
CA LYS A 32 7.31 6.76 -2.90
C LYS A 32 8.19 7.71 -3.70
N SER A 33 7.81 8.04 -4.94
CA SER A 33 8.59 8.94 -5.79
C SER A 33 8.52 10.42 -5.40
N LEU A 34 7.45 10.85 -4.71
CA LEU A 34 7.17 12.25 -4.37
C LEU A 34 8.24 12.81 -3.42
N LYS A 35 8.69 14.05 -3.69
CA LYS A 35 9.71 14.74 -2.87
C LYS A 35 9.34 14.81 -1.40
N VAL A 36 8.07 15.15 -1.10
CA VAL A 36 7.56 15.21 0.28
C VAL A 36 7.67 13.87 1.02
N ASN A 37 7.58 12.75 0.30
CA ASN A 37 7.69 11.41 0.88
C ASN A 37 9.13 10.91 0.96
N LYS A 38 10.04 11.43 0.13
CA LYS A 38 11.47 11.10 0.20
C LYS A 38 12.20 11.88 1.29
N GLU A 39 11.88 13.16 1.42
CA GLU A 39 12.68 14.12 2.22
C GLU A 39 11.92 14.66 3.44
N GLY A 40 10.58 14.59 3.43
CA GLY A 40 9.77 15.10 4.53
C GLY A 40 9.90 14.26 5.80
N ASN A 41 9.42 14.83 6.90
CA ASN A 41 9.31 14.14 8.17
C ASN A 41 8.01 14.52 8.88
N ARG A 42 7.50 13.59 9.69
CA ARG A 42 6.35 13.80 10.56
C ARG A 42 6.85 14.26 11.92
N LYS A 43 6.53 15.51 12.27
CA LYS A 43 6.87 16.15 13.56
C LYS A 43 8.37 16.13 13.91
N GLY A 44 9.28 16.08 12.92
CA GLY A 44 10.72 15.97 13.16
C GLY A 44 11.20 14.57 13.59
N ILE A 45 10.29 13.59 13.76
CA ILE A 45 10.62 12.30 14.40
C ILE A 45 10.71 11.18 13.36
N ILE A 46 9.70 11.06 12.50
CA ILE A 46 9.61 9.93 11.55
C ILE A 46 9.83 10.47 10.14
N LYS A 47 10.87 9.99 9.44
CA LYS A 47 11.04 10.31 8.02
C LYS A 47 9.87 9.74 7.23
N ASN A 48 9.30 10.52 6.32
CA ASN A 48 8.16 10.06 5.52
C ASN A 48 8.53 8.84 4.66
N SER A 49 9.79 8.71 4.27
CA SER A 49 10.29 7.59 3.47
C SER A 49 10.18 6.24 4.19
N SER A 50 10.11 6.25 5.52
CA SER A 50 9.91 5.04 6.33
C SER A 50 8.53 4.40 6.10
N PHE A 51 7.52 5.14 5.64
CA PHE A 51 6.21 4.59 5.31
C PHE A 51 6.17 3.86 3.94
N TYR A 52 7.17 4.06 3.08
CA TYR A 52 7.17 3.56 1.69
C TYR A 52 8.40 2.67 1.42
N ARG A 53 8.41 1.46 2.01
CA ARG A 53 9.52 0.49 1.92
C ARG A 53 9.58 -0.23 0.55
N LYS A 54 9.33 -1.54 0.47
CA LYS A 54 9.33 -2.27 -0.80
C LYS A 54 7.96 -2.23 -1.47
N GLY A 55 6.89 -2.47 -0.69
CA GLY A 55 5.53 -2.55 -1.24
C GLY A 55 5.27 -3.83 -2.03
N GLU A 56 6.00 -4.90 -1.70
CA GLU A 56 5.99 -6.16 -2.43
C GLU A 56 5.34 -7.26 -1.59
N VAL A 57 4.54 -8.11 -2.24
CA VAL A 57 4.01 -9.34 -1.64
C VAL A 57 5.15 -10.35 -1.48
N GLY A 58 5.18 -11.06 -0.35
CA GLY A 58 6.15 -12.13 -0.10
C GLY A 58 7.48 -11.70 0.51
N ASP A 59 7.70 -10.41 0.76
CA ASP A 59 8.96 -9.93 1.32
C ASP A 59 9.25 -10.42 2.76
N TRP A 60 8.23 -10.96 3.44
CA TRP A 60 8.42 -11.65 4.73
C TRP A 60 9.45 -12.79 4.64
N ASN A 61 9.62 -13.43 3.49
CA ASN A 61 10.58 -14.51 3.27
C ASN A 61 12.05 -14.05 3.39
N ASN A 62 12.31 -12.75 3.27
CA ASN A 62 13.65 -12.16 3.51
C ASN A 62 13.95 -11.93 5.00
N HIS A 63 12.97 -12.14 5.88
CA HIS A 63 13.03 -11.75 7.28
C HIS A 63 12.66 -12.87 8.25
N LEU A 64 11.81 -13.82 7.84
CA LEU A 64 11.39 -14.97 8.64
C LEU A 64 12.14 -16.23 8.25
N SER A 65 12.47 -17.06 9.23
CA SER A 65 12.89 -18.43 8.94
C SER A 65 11.68 -19.28 8.53
N PRO A 66 11.88 -20.40 7.80
CA PRO A 66 10.78 -21.29 7.44
C PRO A 66 9.96 -21.78 8.65
N SER A 67 10.60 -22.03 9.79
CA SER A 67 9.92 -22.44 11.02
C SER A 67 9.04 -21.32 11.62
N MET A 68 9.45 -20.05 11.49
CA MET A 68 8.62 -18.92 11.94
C MET A 68 7.37 -18.76 11.08
N ALA A 69 7.51 -18.93 9.76
CA ALA A 69 6.40 -18.86 8.82
C ALA A 69 5.40 -20.00 9.06
N ASP A 70 5.86 -21.25 9.13
CA ASP A 70 5.03 -22.42 9.42
C ASP A 70 4.25 -22.29 10.74
N ARG A 71 4.89 -21.70 11.76
CA ARG A 71 4.20 -21.42 13.03
C ARG A 71 3.06 -20.40 12.86
N ILE A 72 3.24 -19.37 12.04
CA ILE A 72 2.20 -18.35 11.79
C ILE A 72 1.06 -18.97 10.98
N ASP A 73 1.38 -19.77 9.95
CA ASP A 73 0.38 -20.43 9.10
C ASP A 73 -0.54 -21.34 9.92
N LYS A 74 0.03 -22.17 10.82
CA LYS A 74 -0.76 -23.01 11.73
C LYS A 74 -1.69 -22.21 12.65
N LEU A 75 -1.23 -21.08 13.18
CA LEU A 75 -2.05 -20.21 14.02
C LEU A 75 -3.24 -19.61 13.27
N LEU A 76 -3.10 -19.36 11.96
CA LEU A 76 -4.17 -18.83 11.10
C LEU A 76 -5.16 -19.92 10.68
N GLU A 77 -4.71 -21.16 10.49
CA GLU A 77 -5.58 -22.30 10.18
C GLU A 77 -6.47 -22.71 11.37
N GLU A 78 -6.05 -22.39 12.59
CA GLU A 78 -6.76 -22.70 13.84
C GLU A 78 -7.80 -21.65 14.27
N SER A 79 -7.95 -20.53 13.53
CA SER A 79 -8.83 -19.39 13.87
C SER A 79 -10.05 -19.25 12.97
#